data_AF-A0A4R6BRX9-F1
#
_entry.id   AF-A0A4R6BRX9-F1
#
_cell.length_a   1.000
_cell.length_b   1.000
_cell.length_c   1.000
_cell.angle_alpha   90.00
_cell.angle_beta   90.00
_cell.angle_gamma   90.00
#
_symmetry.space_group_name_H-M   'P 1'
#
loop_
_entity.id
_entity.type
_entity.pdbx_description
1 polymer ?
#
loop_
_entity_poly.entity_id
_entity_poly.type
_entity_poly.pdbx_seq_one_letter_code
_entity_poly.pdbx_strand_id
1 'polypeptide(L)'
;MSQDVNELSKQPTPDKAEDNAFFPSPYSLSQYTAPKTDFDGVEHKGAYKDGKWKVLMIAAEERYVLLENGKMFSTGNHPVEMLLPLHHLMEAGFDVDVATLSGYPVKLELWAMPTEDEAVISTYNKLKEKLKQPKKLADVIK
;
A
#
# COMPACT_ATOMS: atom_id res chain seq x y z
N MET A 1 25.24 -10.74 -2.23
CA MET A 1 25.17 -12.20 -2.46
C MET A 1 23.70 -12.56 -2.49
N SER A 2 23.17 -12.98 -3.63
CA SER A 2 21.80 -13.51 -3.71
C SER A 2 21.79 -14.86 -2.98
N GLN A 3 21.04 -14.96 -1.89
CA GLN A 3 20.72 -16.26 -1.30
C GLN A 3 19.96 -17.09 -2.35
N ASP A 4 20.27 -18.38 -2.45
CA ASP A 4 19.51 -19.27 -3.33
C ASP A 4 18.06 -19.30 -2.84
N VAL A 5 17.13 -18.92 -3.72
CA VAL A 5 15.70 -18.80 -3.40
C VAL A 5 15.14 -20.15 -2.92
N ASN A 6 15.74 -21.27 -3.33
CA ASN A 6 15.36 -22.61 -2.90
C ASN A 6 15.73 -22.92 -1.44
N GLU A 7 16.59 -22.13 -0.81
CA GLU A 7 16.98 -22.27 0.60
C GLU A 7 16.15 -21.38 1.54
N LEU A 8 15.32 -20.48 1.01
CA LEU A 8 14.50 -19.58 1.84
C LEU A 8 13.41 -20.33 2.59
N SER A 9 13.21 -19.96 3.86
CA SER A 9 12.15 -20.52 4.69
C SER A 9 10.77 -20.21 4.12
N LYS A 10 9.90 -21.23 4.11
CA LYS A 10 8.46 -21.12 3.79
C LYS A 10 7.59 -20.93 5.03
N GLN A 11 8.18 -20.86 6.21
CA GLN A 11 7.43 -20.60 7.45
C GLN A 11 7.06 -19.11 7.51
N PRO A 12 5.80 -18.77 7.89
CA PRO A 12 5.41 -17.38 8.14
C PRO A 12 6.30 -16.72 9.19
N THR A 13 6.61 -15.45 9.01
CA THR A 13 7.50 -14.72 9.91
C THR A 13 6.67 -14.08 11.03
N PRO A 14 6.95 -14.34 12.32
CA PRO A 14 6.19 -13.71 13.41
C PRO A 14 6.23 -12.19 13.34
N ASP A 15 5.06 -11.54 13.45
CA ASP A 15 4.94 -10.10 13.67
C ASP A 15 5.01 -9.83 15.17
N LYS A 16 6.06 -9.17 15.63
CA LYS A 16 6.29 -8.91 17.06
C LYS A 16 5.35 -7.84 17.65
N ALA A 17 4.61 -7.12 16.81
CA ALA A 17 3.71 -6.08 17.26
C ALA A 17 2.34 -6.62 17.72
N GLU A 18 2.00 -7.87 17.41
CA GLU A 18 0.69 -8.46 17.70
C GLU A 18 0.80 -9.94 18.07
N ASP A 19 -0.07 -10.40 18.98
CA ASP A 19 -0.08 -11.80 19.40
C ASP A 19 -0.56 -12.72 18.28
N ASN A 20 0.13 -13.87 18.13
CA ASN A 20 -0.20 -14.89 17.12
C ASN A 20 -0.38 -14.34 15.68
N ALA A 21 0.32 -13.25 15.35
CA ALA A 21 0.31 -12.60 14.05
C ALA A 21 1.58 -12.90 13.25
N PHE A 22 1.43 -12.97 11.93
CA PHE A 22 2.52 -13.36 11.03
C PHE A 22 2.51 -12.53 9.75
N PHE A 23 3.71 -12.11 9.33
CA PHE A 23 4.00 -11.65 7.98
C PHE A 23 4.14 -12.84 7.01
N PRO A 24 4.21 -12.58 5.69
CA PRO A 24 4.56 -13.61 4.73
C PRO A 24 5.92 -14.25 5.05
N SER A 25 6.13 -15.47 4.54
CA SER A 25 7.40 -16.17 4.65
C SER A 25 8.51 -15.50 3.83
N PRO A 26 9.79 -15.67 4.20
CA PRO A 26 10.92 -15.20 3.38
C PRO A 26 10.85 -15.69 1.92
N TYR A 27 10.47 -16.95 1.70
CA TYR A 27 10.28 -17.50 0.36
C TYR A 27 9.20 -16.73 -0.42
N SER A 28 8.00 -16.54 0.15
CA SER A 28 6.92 -15.81 -0.53
C SER A 28 7.30 -14.36 -0.84
N LEU A 29 8.02 -13.67 0.05
CA LEU A 29 8.49 -12.31 -0.21
C LEU A 29 9.43 -12.28 -1.43
N SER A 30 10.34 -13.25 -1.57
CA SER A 30 11.24 -13.34 -2.72
C SER A 30 10.54 -13.59 -4.06
N GLN A 31 9.33 -14.17 -4.03
CA GLN A 31 8.57 -14.50 -5.24
C GLN A 31 7.59 -13.39 -5.64
N TYR A 32 7.02 -12.69 -4.66
CA TYR A 32 5.87 -11.81 -4.88
C TYR A 32 6.13 -10.35 -4.52
N THR A 33 7.35 -10.02 -4.09
CA THR A 33 7.77 -8.63 -3.86
C THR A 33 9.06 -8.36 -4.62
N ALA A 34 9.27 -7.10 -4.97
CA ALA A 34 10.48 -6.64 -5.63
C ALA A 34 10.83 -5.23 -5.12
N PRO A 35 12.12 -4.86 -5.10
CA PRO A 35 12.53 -3.52 -4.69
C PRO A 35 12.09 -2.43 -5.68
N LYS A 36 11.74 -2.81 -6.91
CA LYS A 36 11.24 -1.94 -8.00
C LYS A 36 10.08 -2.60 -8.72
N THR A 37 9.19 -1.79 -9.28
CA THR A 37 8.09 -2.24 -10.13
C THR A 37 8.51 -2.27 -11.60
N ASP A 38 7.62 -2.73 -12.48
CA ASP A 38 7.73 -2.66 -13.94
C ASP A 38 7.14 -1.37 -14.53
N PHE A 39 6.87 -0.37 -13.69
CA PHE A 39 6.35 0.94 -14.12
C PHE A 39 7.23 1.58 -15.20
N ASP A 40 6.61 1.97 -16.32
CA ASP A 40 7.29 2.44 -17.53
C ASP A 40 7.03 3.92 -17.86
N GLY A 41 6.26 4.63 -17.01
CA GLY A 41 6.04 6.07 -17.12
C GLY A 41 4.56 6.46 -17.21
N VAL A 42 4.31 7.75 -17.48
CA VAL A 42 2.95 8.30 -17.61
C VAL A 42 2.81 9.03 -18.94
N GLU A 43 1.87 8.58 -19.79
CA GLU A 43 1.61 9.21 -21.09
C GLU A 43 0.87 10.55 -20.98
N HIS A 44 -0.12 10.64 -20.08
CA HIS A 44 -1.06 11.78 -20.01
C HIS A 44 -0.70 12.82 -18.94
N LYS A 45 0.60 13.08 -18.75
CA LYS A 45 1.06 14.01 -17.72
C LYS A 45 0.47 15.41 -17.91
N GLY A 46 -0.20 15.92 -16.87
CA GLY A 46 -0.85 17.23 -16.85
C GLY A 46 -2.04 17.38 -17.80
N ALA A 47 -2.67 16.29 -18.22
CA ALA A 47 -3.83 16.31 -19.12
C ALA A 47 -5.05 16.99 -18.48
N TYR A 48 -5.29 16.78 -17.19
CA TYR A 48 -6.39 17.40 -16.46
C TYR A 48 -5.97 18.73 -15.85
N LYS A 49 -6.66 19.82 -16.23
CA LYS A 49 -6.30 21.21 -15.83
C LYS A 49 -7.37 21.94 -15.04
N ASP A 50 -8.61 21.44 -15.01
CA ASP A 50 -9.73 22.17 -14.40
C ASP A 50 -9.70 22.18 -12.87
N GLY A 51 -8.94 21.26 -12.24
CA GLY A 51 -8.72 21.20 -10.79
C GLY A 51 -9.96 20.92 -9.91
N LYS A 52 -11.12 20.72 -10.53
CA LYS A 52 -12.41 20.47 -9.86
C LYS A 52 -12.56 19.02 -9.38
N TRP A 53 -12.15 18.06 -10.20
CA TRP A 53 -12.36 16.63 -9.96
C TRP A 53 -11.20 16.04 -9.17
N LYS A 54 -11.55 15.16 -8.24
CA LYS A 54 -10.63 14.44 -7.37
C LYS A 54 -10.98 12.97 -7.34
N VAL A 55 -9.99 12.17 -6.92
CA VAL A 55 -10.16 10.74 -6.63
C VAL A 55 -10.38 10.58 -5.14
N LEU A 56 -11.43 9.86 -4.73
CA LEU A 56 -11.59 9.42 -3.35
C LEU A 56 -11.04 8.00 -3.21
N MET A 57 -9.93 7.84 -2.50
CA MET A 57 -9.39 6.54 -2.13
C MET A 57 -9.95 6.12 -0.78
N ILE A 58 -10.65 4.99 -0.75
CA ILE A 58 -11.12 4.34 0.48
C ILE A 58 -10.14 3.22 0.81
N ALA A 59 -9.42 3.36 1.92
CA ALA A 59 -8.32 2.47 2.27
C ALA A 59 -8.62 1.64 3.52
N ALA A 60 -7.93 0.51 3.67
CA ALA A 60 -8.01 -0.31 4.88
C ALA A 60 -7.34 0.38 6.08
N GLU A 61 -8.03 0.38 7.23
CA GLU A 61 -7.55 0.86 8.53
C GLU A 61 -7.21 -0.25 9.51
N GLU A 62 -7.47 -1.51 9.15
CA GLU A 62 -7.10 -2.71 9.90
C GLU A 62 -5.92 -3.41 9.20
N ARG A 63 -4.97 -3.91 9.99
CA ARG A 63 -3.79 -4.64 9.53
C ARG A 63 -3.97 -6.14 9.71
N TYR A 64 -4.62 -6.57 10.79
CA TYR A 64 -4.62 -7.97 11.18
C TYR A 64 -5.90 -8.66 10.74
N VAL A 65 -5.77 -9.64 9.85
CA VAL A 65 -6.89 -10.46 9.38
C VAL A 65 -6.86 -11.82 10.09
N LEU A 66 -7.92 -12.13 10.83
CA LEU A 66 -8.10 -13.43 11.47
C LEU A 66 -8.32 -14.52 10.43
N LEU A 67 -7.47 -15.53 10.43
CA LEU A 67 -7.57 -16.70 9.57
C LEU A 67 -8.38 -17.81 10.25
N GLU A 68 -8.88 -18.76 9.47
CA GLU A 68 -9.67 -19.90 9.96
C GLU A 68 -8.95 -20.75 11.02
N ASN A 69 -7.61 -20.75 11.00
CA ASN A 69 -6.78 -21.48 11.97
C ASN A 69 -6.47 -20.69 13.26
N GLY A 70 -7.11 -19.54 13.44
CA GLY A 70 -6.95 -18.69 14.64
C GLY A 70 -5.70 -17.82 14.66
N LYS A 71 -4.84 -17.86 13.64
CA LYS A 71 -3.71 -16.95 13.48
C LYS A 71 -4.14 -15.65 12.79
N MET A 72 -3.41 -14.57 13.03
CA MET A 72 -3.59 -13.31 12.33
C MET A 72 -2.59 -13.19 11.15
N PHE A 73 -3.06 -12.79 9.98
CA PHE A 73 -2.19 -12.34 8.89
C PHE A 73 -1.92 -10.84 9.04
N SER A 74 -0.65 -10.45 9.09
CA SER A 74 -0.21 -9.05 9.15
C SER A 74 -0.13 -8.44 7.75
N THR A 75 -1.23 -7.80 7.35
CA THR A 75 -1.52 -7.29 6.01
C THR A 75 -1.83 -5.78 6.03
N GLY A 76 -2.69 -5.30 5.13
CA GLY A 76 -3.05 -3.91 4.92
C GLY A 76 -3.35 -3.69 3.43
N ASN A 77 -3.28 -2.43 3.00
CA ASN A 77 -3.32 -2.12 1.58
C ASN A 77 -1.96 -2.46 0.95
N HIS A 78 -1.97 -3.13 -0.21
CA HIS A 78 -0.76 -3.44 -0.95
C HIS A 78 -0.18 -2.14 -1.56
N PRO A 79 1.07 -1.77 -1.25
CA PRO A 79 1.61 -0.46 -1.61
C PRO A 79 1.72 -0.26 -3.13
N VAL A 80 2.04 -1.30 -3.90
CA VAL A 80 2.13 -1.19 -5.37
C VAL A 80 0.76 -0.95 -5.98
N GLU A 81 -0.24 -1.73 -5.57
CA GLU A 81 -1.62 -1.66 -6.10
C GLU A 81 -2.29 -0.35 -5.72
N MET A 82 -1.94 0.20 -4.56
CA MET A 82 -2.46 1.47 -4.10
C MET A 82 -1.75 2.64 -4.78
N LEU A 83 -0.41 2.66 -4.80
CA LEU A 83 0.35 3.87 -5.13
C LEU A 83 0.59 4.05 -6.62
N LEU A 84 0.75 2.99 -7.41
CA LEU A 84 0.98 3.15 -8.86
C LEU A 84 -0.25 3.71 -9.60
N PRO A 85 -1.48 3.21 -9.39
CA PRO A 85 -2.65 3.82 -10.03
C PRO A 85 -2.84 5.28 -9.61
N LEU A 86 -2.60 5.60 -8.34
CA LEU A 86 -2.63 6.98 -7.86
C LEU A 86 -1.53 7.83 -8.46
N HIS A 87 -0.33 7.28 -8.69
CA HIS A 87 0.75 7.98 -9.38
C HIS A 87 0.30 8.44 -10.77
N HIS A 88 -0.29 7.56 -11.58
CA HIS A 88 -0.84 7.93 -12.89
C HIS A 88 -1.90 9.04 -12.79
N LEU A 89 -2.84 8.92 -11.85
CA LEU A 89 -3.92 9.90 -11.69
C LEU A 89 -3.38 11.27 -11.21
N MET A 90 -2.44 11.26 -10.27
CA MET A 90 -1.80 12.48 -9.77
C MET A 90 -0.94 13.16 -10.83
N GLU A 91 -0.16 12.40 -11.60
CA GLU A 91 0.61 12.95 -12.72
C GLU A 91 -0.29 13.45 -13.86
N ALA A 92 -1.47 12.86 -14.04
CA ALA A 92 -2.49 13.37 -14.96
C ALA A 92 -3.14 14.67 -14.47
N GLY A 93 -2.99 15.04 -13.19
CA GLY A 93 -3.46 16.30 -12.60
C GLY A 93 -4.60 16.18 -11.59
N PHE A 94 -5.01 14.96 -11.22
CA PHE A 94 -6.06 14.75 -10.21
C PHE A 94 -5.49 14.83 -8.78
N ASP A 95 -6.17 15.56 -7.90
CA ASP A 95 -5.91 15.45 -6.45
C ASP A 95 -6.62 14.20 -5.88
N VAL A 96 -6.09 13.70 -4.76
CA VAL A 96 -6.56 12.47 -4.11
C VAL A 96 -6.95 12.78 -2.68
N ASP A 97 -8.20 12.54 -2.33
CA ASP A 97 -8.64 12.48 -0.94
C ASP A 97 -8.54 11.04 -0.43
N VAL A 98 -8.11 10.87 0.82
CA VAL A 98 -8.00 9.57 1.47
C VAL A 98 -9.03 9.48 2.58
N ALA A 99 -9.79 8.38 2.61
CA ALA A 99 -10.73 8.07 3.67
C ALA A 99 -10.57 6.63 4.15
N THR A 100 -10.91 6.42 5.41
CA THR A 100 -11.09 5.10 6.01
C THR A 100 -12.44 5.06 6.74
N LEU A 101 -12.92 3.89 7.14
CA LEU A 101 -14.26 3.76 7.72
C LEU A 101 -14.43 4.60 8.99
N SER A 102 -13.44 4.60 9.87
CA SER A 102 -13.46 5.34 11.13
C SER A 102 -12.61 6.62 11.13
N GLY A 103 -11.76 6.81 10.11
CA GLY A 103 -10.74 7.87 10.09
C GLY A 103 -9.44 7.46 10.79
N TYR A 104 -9.30 6.17 11.17
CA TYR A 104 -8.05 5.66 11.72
C TYR A 104 -6.98 5.53 10.63
N PRO A 105 -5.67 5.68 10.94
CA PRO A 105 -4.62 5.73 9.92
C PRO A 105 -4.59 4.48 9.03
N VAL A 106 -4.38 4.69 7.74
CA VAL A 106 -4.25 3.63 6.73
C VAL A 106 -3.15 2.64 7.12
N LYS A 107 -3.41 1.35 6.95
CA LYS A 107 -2.42 0.28 7.17
C LYS A 107 -1.87 -0.20 5.84
N LEU A 108 -0.55 -0.32 5.77
CA LEU A 108 0.16 -0.80 4.58
C LEU A 108 0.87 -2.11 4.87
N GLU A 109 0.93 -2.94 3.85
CA GLU A 109 1.81 -4.09 3.73
C GLU A 109 3.24 -3.60 3.44
N LEU A 110 3.89 -3.00 4.44
CA LEU A 110 5.22 -2.38 4.25
C LEU A 110 6.30 -3.38 3.82
N TRP A 111 6.09 -4.67 4.05
CA TRP A 111 6.95 -5.75 3.55
C TRP A 111 6.91 -5.90 2.01
N ALA A 112 5.93 -5.29 1.32
CA ALA A 112 5.85 -5.23 -0.14
C ALA A 112 6.17 -3.84 -0.72
N MET A 113 6.66 -2.89 0.09
CA MET A 113 7.00 -1.55 -0.39
C MET A 113 8.25 -1.60 -1.29
N PRO A 114 8.17 -1.20 -2.58
CA PRO A 114 9.33 -1.17 -3.46
C PRO A 114 10.19 0.05 -3.15
N THR A 115 11.10 -0.07 -2.19
CA THR A 115 11.86 1.07 -1.65
C THR A 115 12.84 1.73 -2.62
N GLU A 116 13.14 1.09 -3.75
CA GLU A 116 14.01 1.63 -4.80
C GLU A 116 13.22 2.22 -5.98
N ASP A 117 11.88 2.23 -5.91
CA ASP A 117 11.00 2.75 -6.94
C ASP A 117 10.63 4.22 -6.68
N GLU A 118 11.16 5.13 -7.50
CA GLU A 118 10.97 6.57 -7.30
C GLU A 118 9.51 7.02 -7.49
N ALA A 119 8.77 6.40 -8.41
CA ALA A 119 7.38 6.74 -8.67
C ALA A 119 6.50 6.38 -7.47
N VAL A 120 6.70 5.18 -6.92
CA VAL A 120 5.99 4.72 -5.72
C VAL A 120 6.38 5.54 -4.49
N ILE A 121 7.67 5.73 -4.23
CA ILE A 121 8.13 6.44 -3.02
C ILE A 121 7.76 7.93 -3.05
N SER A 122 7.84 8.60 -4.21
CA SER A 122 7.41 9.99 -4.33
C SER A 122 5.90 10.13 -4.10
N THR A 123 5.08 9.20 -4.60
CA THR A 123 3.63 9.20 -4.40
C THR A 123 3.27 8.93 -2.94
N TYR A 124 3.92 7.95 -2.30
CA TYR A 124 3.77 7.70 -0.87
C TYR A 124 4.08 8.96 -0.05
N ASN A 125 5.20 9.62 -0.32
CA ASN A 125 5.60 10.82 0.41
C ASN A 125 4.60 11.98 0.23
N LYS A 126 4.05 12.18 -0.99
CA LYS A 126 3.00 13.18 -1.24
C LYS A 126 1.71 12.89 -0.47
N LEU A 127 1.37 11.61 -0.25
CA LEU A 127 0.14 11.18 0.42
C LEU A 127 0.32 10.88 1.91
N LYS A 128 1.55 10.85 2.43
CA LYS A 128 1.90 10.36 3.77
C LYS A 128 1.04 10.95 4.89
N GLU A 129 0.84 12.27 4.87
CA GLU A 129 0.00 12.95 5.87
C GLU A 129 -1.47 12.53 5.76
N LYS A 130 -2.00 12.44 4.53
CA LYS A 130 -3.38 11.97 4.28
C LYS A 130 -3.57 10.49 4.65
N LEU A 131 -2.55 9.65 4.50
CA LEU A 131 -2.55 8.26 4.95
C LEU A 131 -2.50 8.16 6.49
N LYS A 132 -1.76 9.06 7.14
CA LYS A 132 -1.63 9.11 8.60
C LYS A 132 -2.87 9.71 9.27
N GLN A 133 -3.55 10.62 8.62
CA GLN A 133 -4.76 11.29 9.11
C GLN A 133 -5.84 11.31 7.99
N PRO A 134 -6.42 10.15 7.65
CA PRO A 134 -7.46 10.07 6.63
C PRO A 134 -8.77 10.67 7.12
N LYS A 135 -9.65 11.03 6.18
CA LYS A 135 -11.03 11.40 6.51
C LYS A 135 -11.79 10.18 7.02
N LYS A 136 -12.79 10.40 7.87
CA LYS A 136 -13.81 9.38 8.15
C LYS A 136 -14.77 9.32 6.97
N LEU A 137 -14.98 8.12 6.41
CA LEU A 137 -15.74 7.95 5.17
C LEU A 137 -17.15 8.54 5.27
N ALA A 138 -17.84 8.32 6.39
CA ALA A 138 -19.20 8.82 6.62
C ALA A 138 -19.32 10.36 6.60
N ASP A 139 -18.22 11.10 6.76
CA ASP A 139 -18.23 12.57 6.67
C ASP A 139 -18.08 13.05 5.22
N VAL A 140 -17.66 12.16 4.32
CA VAL A 140 -17.35 12.45 2.90
C VAL A 140 -18.46 11.98 1.96
N ILE A 141 -19.07 10.82 2.25
CA ILE A 141 -20.21 10.30 1.48
C ILE A 141 -21.51 10.70 2.18
N LYS A 142 -22.38 11.43 1.48
CA LYS A 142 -23.72 11.83 1.94
C LYS A 142 -24.79 11.10 1.16
#